data_AF-A0A1B9B434-F1
#
_entry.id   AF-A0A1B9B434-F1
#
_cell.length_a   1.000
_cell.length_b   1.000
_cell.length_c   1.000
_cell.angle_alpha   90.00
_cell.angle_beta   90.00
_cell.angle_gamma   90.00
#
_symmetry.space_group_name_H-M   'P 1'
#
loop_
_entity.id
_entity.type
_entity.pdbx_description
1 polymer ?
#
loop_
_entity_poly.entity_id
_entity_poly.type
_entity_poly.pdbx_seq_one_letter_code
_entity_poly.pdbx_strand_id
1 'polypeptide(L)'
;MYRIAKRNEELILRFLPKLNLSLPVKEEICKAITAGQPDVSELASTGNALLFLKNLGAVAIDVERVPSLVLTVTAVIPKDRWFTYGED
;
A
#
# COMPACT_ATOMS: atom_id res chain seq x y z
N MET A 1 -4.58 -4.04 -7.22
CA MET A 1 -3.22 -3.50 -7.01
C MET A 1 -3.34 -1.99 -6.89
N TYR A 2 -2.52 -1.39 -6.04
CA TYR A 2 -2.50 0.03 -5.71
C TYR A 2 -1.05 0.50 -5.71
N ARG A 3 -0.81 1.73 -6.15
CA ARG A 3 0.51 2.35 -6.06
C ARG A 3 0.51 3.30 -4.87
N ILE A 4 1.50 3.17 -3.99
CA ILE A 4 1.76 4.08 -2.88
C ILE A 4 3.12 4.73 -3.12
N ALA A 5 3.18 6.05 -3.10
CA ALA A 5 4.43 6.80 -3.24
C ALA A 5 4.61 7.73 -2.03
N LYS A 6 5.79 7.66 -1.39
CA LYS A 6 6.20 8.53 -0.28
C LYS A 6 7.67 8.91 -0.48
N ARG A 7 7.95 10.22 -0.60
CA ARG A 7 9.30 10.73 -0.91
C ARG A 7 9.89 10.06 -2.16
N ASN A 8 11.05 9.41 -2.05
CA ASN A 8 11.73 8.69 -3.13
C ASN A 8 11.41 7.18 -3.15
N GLU A 9 10.43 6.73 -2.36
CA GLU A 9 10.03 5.32 -2.30
C GLU A 9 8.67 5.10 -2.97
N GLU A 10 8.60 4.09 -3.83
CA GLU A 10 7.36 3.59 -4.42
C GLU A 10 7.12 2.15 -3.98
N LEU A 11 5.90 1.89 -3.51
CA LEU A 11 5.40 0.58 -3.16
C LEU A 11 4.20 0.22 -4.02
N ILE A 12 4.09 -1.06 -4.35
CA ILE A 12 2.86 -1.64 -4.91
C ILE A 12 2.17 -2.45 -3.83
N LEU A 13 0.95 -2.07 -3.50
CA LEU A 13 0.10 -2.88 -2.65
C LEU A 13 -0.75 -3.83 -3.49
N ARG A 14 -0.59 -5.14 -3.26
CA ARG A 14 -1.38 -6.18 -3.91
C ARG A 14 -2.13 -7.00 -2.86
N PHE A 15 -3.44 -6.79 -2.77
CA PHE A 15 -4.31 -7.64 -1.97
C PHE A 15 -4.45 -9.02 -2.63
N LEU A 16 -4.31 -10.08 -1.81
CA LEU A 16 -4.54 -11.44 -2.28
C LEU A 16 -6.02 -11.60 -2.70
N PRO A 17 -6.31 -12.17 -3.88
CA PRO A 17 -7.68 -12.33 -4.38
C PRO A 17 -8.61 -13.05 -3.39
N LYS A 18 -8.06 -14.01 -2.64
CA LYS A 18 -8.78 -14.81 -1.64
C LYS A 18 -9.32 -14.02 -0.44
N LEU A 19 -8.87 -12.79 -0.21
CA LEU A 19 -9.28 -12.00 0.96
C LEU A 19 -10.67 -11.36 0.81
N ASN A 20 -11.32 -11.42 -0.36
CA ASN A 20 -12.67 -10.90 -0.63
C ASN A 20 -12.98 -9.53 0.00
N LEU A 21 -11.98 -8.64 0.05
CA LEU A 21 -12.12 -7.30 0.62
C LEU A 21 -12.88 -6.39 -0.35
N SER A 22 -13.79 -5.58 0.18
CA SER A 22 -14.49 -4.55 -0.59
C SER A 22 -13.53 -3.42 -1.01
N LEU A 23 -13.91 -2.66 -2.04
CA LEU A 23 -13.15 -1.48 -2.50
C LEU A 23 -12.91 -0.45 -1.37
N PRO A 24 -13.93 -0.04 -0.59
CA PRO A 24 -13.74 0.92 0.50
C PRO A 24 -12.72 0.46 1.55
N VAL A 25 -12.73 -0.84 1.88
CA VAL A 25 -11.78 -1.43 2.84
C VAL A 25 -10.35 -1.37 2.32
N LYS A 26 -10.15 -1.71 1.04
CA LYS A 26 -8.83 -1.64 0.40
C LYS A 26 -8.29 -0.20 0.38
N GLU A 27 -9.16 0.77 0.11
CA GLU A 27 -8.81 2.19 0.12
C GLU A 27 -8.48 2.71 1.52
N GLU A 28 -9.22 2.29 2.56
CA GLU A 28 -8.93 2.64 3.96
C GLU A 28 -7.54 2.14 4.38
N ILE A 29 -7.18 0.91 4.00
CA ILE A 29 -5.84 0.34 4.22
C ILE A 29 -4.77 1.15 3.49
N CYS A 30 -4.96 1.45 2.20
CA CYS A 30 -4.01 2.26 1.44
C CYS A 30 -3.80 3.63 2.09
N LYS A 31 -4.88 4.31 2.49
CA LYS A 31 -4.82 5.62 3.17
C LYS A 31 -4.04 5.56 4.48
N ALA A 32 -4.24 4.53 5.30
CA ALA A 32 -3.51 4.39 6.56
C ALA A 32 -2.00 4.23 6.36
N ILE A 33 -1.59 3.36 5.43
CA ILE A 33 -0.18 3.17 5.07
C ILE A 33 0.41 4.48 4.54
N THR A 34 -0.33 5.19 3.68
CA THR A 34 0.06 6.49 3.15
C THR A 34 0.19 7.56 4.25
N ALA A 35 -0.65 7.52 5.28
CA ALA A 35 -0.60 8.42 6.44
C ALA A 35 0.52 8.08 7.45
N GLY A 36 1.36 7.07 7.17
CA GLY A 36 2.50 6.70 8.02
C GLY A 36 2.14 5.79 9.19
N GLN A 37 0.98 5.14 9.15
CA GLN A 37 0.63 4.07 10.06
C GLN A 37 0.46 2.80 9.23
N PRO A 38 1.41 1.86 9.18
CA PRO A 38 2.81 1.93 9.65
C PRO A 38 3.70 2.78 8.72
N ASP A 39 4.93 3.08 9.14
CA ASP A 39 5.87 3.78 8.26
C ASP A 39 6.26 2.90 7.06
N VAL A 40 6.23 3.50 5.87
CA VAL A 40 6.48 2.83 4.59
C VAL A 40 7.89 2.22 4.52
N SER A 41 8.89 2.90 5.09
CA SER A 41 10.28 2.44 5.09
C SER A 41 10.48 1.31 6.10
N GLU A 42 9.79 1.35 7.24
CA GLU A 42 9.72 0.23 8.19
C GLU A 42 9.08 -1.00 7.54
N LEU A 43 7.93 -0.81 6.88
CA LEU A 43 7.19 -1.84 6.14
C LEU A 43 8.06 -2.50 5.05
N ALA A 44 8.85 -1.70 4.34
CA ALA A 44 9.78 -2.17 3.32
C ALA A 44 10.98 -2.95 3.90
N SER A 45 11.31 -2.73 5.18
CA SER A 45 12.45 -3.35 5.86
C SER A 45 12.10 -4.67 6.56
N THR A 46 10.94 -4.74 7.22
CA THR A 46 10.50 -5.90 8.00
C THR A 46 9.74 -6.92 7.15
N GLY A 47 9.16 -6.48 6.04
CA GLY A 47 8.30 -7.30 5.21
C GLY A 47 6.92 -7.57 5.83
N ASN A 48 6.59 -7.02 7.00
CA ASN A 48 5.30 -7.23 7.65
C ASN A 48 4.91 -6.07 8.56
N ALA A 49 3.61 -5.89 8.76
CA ALA A 49 3.09 -4.92 9.72
C ALA A 49 1.67 -5.21 10.20
N LEU A 50 1.32 -4.60 11.32
CA LEU A 50 -0.04 -4.56 11.85
C LEU A 50 -0.61 -3.16 11.75
N LEU A 51 -1.75 -3.04 11.10
CA LEU A 51 -2.56 -1.83 10.99
C LEU A 51 -3.74 -1.92 11.95
N PHE A 52 -4.03 -0.84 12.67
CA PHE A 52 -5.26 -0.73 13.43
C PHE A 52 -6.17 0.31 12.77
N LEU A 53 -7.28 -0.17 12.22
CA LEU A 53 -8.26 0.65 11.52
C LEU A 53 -9.55 0.69 12.33
N LYS A 54 -10.13 1.88 12.52
CA LYS A 54 -11.31 2.06 13.37
C LYS A 54 -12.49 1.19 12.94
N ASN A 55 -12.66 0.95 11.64
CA ASN A 55 -13.79 0.22 11.09
C ASN A 55 -13.51 -1.27 10.82
N LEU A 56 -12.23 -1.67 10.87
CA LEU A 56 -11.77 -3.00 10.44
C LEU A 56 -11.02 -3.76 11.55
N GLY A 57 -10.69 -3.11 12.65
CA GLY A 57 -9.87 -3.68 13.71
C GLY A 57 -8.41 -3.83 13.28
N ALA A 58 -7.79 -4.95 13.65
CA ALA A 58 -6.40 -5.24 13.30
C ALA A 58 -6.30 -5.89 11.91
N VAL A 59 -5.48 -5.31 11.03
CA VAL A 59 -5.16 -5.83 9.70
C VAL A 59 -3.68 -6.20 9.68
N ALA A 60 -3.38 -7.48 9.51
CA ALA A 60 -2.03 -7.95 9.26
C ALA A 60 -1.67 -7.81 7.78
N ILE A 61 -0.50 -7.20 7.51
CA ILE A 61 0.06 -7.04 6.18
C ILE A 61 1.35 -7.84 6.10
N ASP A 62 1.49 -8.56 5.00
CA ASP A 62 2.74 -9.16 4.55
C ASP A 62 3.15 -8.51 3.23
N VAL A 63 4.42 -8.15 3.10
CA VAL A 63 4.98 -7.34 2.01
C VAL A 63 6.06 -8.12 1.32
N GLU A 64 5.79 -8.48 0.08
CA GLU A 64 6.77 -9.12 -0.79
C GLU A 64 7.51 -8.05 -1.59
N ARG A 65 8.83 -7.92 -1.38
CA ARG A 65 9.67 -7.00 -2.15
C ARG A 65 10.01 -7.64 -3.50
N VAL A 66 9.37 -7.17 -4.56
CA VAL A 66 9.70 -7.55 -5.94
C VAL A 66 10.61 -6.48 -6.55
N PRO A 67 11.82 -6.80 -7.02
CA PRO A 67 12.61 -5.88 -7.81
C PRO A 67 11.88 -5.62 -9.13
N SER A 68 11.35 -4.41 -9.33
CA SER A 68 10.65 -4.05 -10.57
C SER A 68 11.32 -2.87 -11.26
N LEU A 69 11.50 -2.95 -12.58
CA LEU A 69 11.80 -1.79 -13.41
C LEU A 69 10.59 -0.83 -13.34
N VAL A 70 10.80 0.40 -12.85
CA VAL A 70 9.78 1.45 -12.59
C VAL A 70 8.79 1.64 -13.77
N LEU A 71 9.26 1.45 -15.01
CA LEU A 71 8.45 1.52 -16.24
C LEU A 71 7.26 0.55 -16.30
N THR A 72 7.32 -0.57 -15.57
CA THR A 72 6.27 -1.60 -15.60
C THR A 72 5.10 -1.28 -14.67
N VAL A 73 5.34 -0.50 -13.61
CA VAL A 73 4.39 -0.26 -12.53
C VAL A 73 3.37 0.81 -12.92
N THR A 74 3.85 1.91 -13.49
CA THR A 74 3.04 3.04 -13.93
C THR A 74 2.16 2.70 -15.13
N ALA A 75 2.57 1.72 -15.95
CA ALA A 75 1.80 1.25 -17.10
C ALA A 75 0.65 0.28 -16.71
N VAL A 76 0.74 -0.41 -15.59
CA VAL A 76 -0.18 -1.51 -15.22
C VAL A 76 -1.23 -1.08 -14.19
N ILE A 77 -0.98 -0.04 -13.39
CA ILE A 77 -1.91 0.41 -12.35
C ILE A 77 -2.69 1.65 -12.82
N PRO A 78 -4.04 1.58 -12.91
CA PRO A 78 -4.88 2.73 -13.22
C PRO A 78 -4.68 3.93 -12.28
N LYS A 79 -4.73 5.16 -12.80
CA LYS A 79 -4.43 6.40 -12.05
C LYS A 79 -5.35 6.65 -10.84
N ASP A 80 -6.59 6.18 -10.89
CA ASP A 80 -7.56 6.22 -9.78
C ASP A 80 -7.13 5.38 -8.57
N ARG A 81 -6.09 4.56 -8.71
CA ARG A 81 -5.53 3.70 -7.65
C ARG A 81 -4.15 4.14 -7.18
N TRP A 82 -3.78 5.38 -7.48
CA TRP A 82 -2.51 5.97 -7.08
C TRP A 82 -2.72 6.81 -5.82
N PHE A 83 -1.96 6.49 -4.78
CA PHE A 83 -1.95 7.20 -3.50
C PHE A 83 -0.55 7.81 -3.33
N THR A 84 -0.49 9.14 -3.26
CA THR A 84 0.78 9.88 -3.13
C THR A 84 0.75 10.69 -1.84
N TYR A 85 1.87 10.73 -1.11
CA TYR A 85 2.04 11.59 0.07
C TYR A 85 3.36 12.37 0.02
N GLY A 86 3.20 13.69 0.05
CA GLY A 86 4.21 14.72 -0.14
C GLY A 86 3.50 15.95 -0.70
N GLU A 87 3.66 17.10 -0.04
CA GLU A 87 3.02 18.39 -0.32
C GLU A 87 3.33 18.92 -1.74
N ASP A 88 2.65 20.03 -2.10
CA ASP A 88 3.19 21.04 -3.01
C ASP A 88 4.72 21.26 -2.85
#